data_AF-A0A944FM89-F1
#
_entry.id   AF-A0A944FM89-F1
#
_cell.length_a   1.000
_cell.length_b   1.000
_cell.length_c   1.000
_cell.angle_alpha   90.00
_cell.angle_beta   90.00
_cell.angle_gamma   90.00
#
_symmetry.space_group_name_H-M   'P 1'
#
loop_
_entity.id
_entity.type
_entity.pdbx_description
1 polymer ?
#
loop_
_entity_poly.entity_id
_entity_poly.type
_entity_poly.pdbx_seq_one_letter_code
_entity_poly.pdbx_strand_id
1 'polypeptide(L)'
;MEDLPVSDDALCIQVGQDHMGVRRLREQLDQASERGPVVLDKAGLHTVHASLVVAWNQVLSEEAFYRRLSFFRENVLAVAQAIVQAVEETHAGEETLRNQ
;
A
#
# COMPACT_ATOMS: atom_id res chain seq x y z
N MET A 1 -5.89 -0.55 -23.15
CA MET A 1 -5.59 -0.28 -21.73
C MET A 1 -6.90 0.19 -21.14
N GLU A 2 -7.67 -0.70 -20.51
CA GLU A 2 -8.92 -0.27 -19.86
C GLU A 2 -8.55 0.66 -18.71
N ASP A 3 -9.09 1.88 -18.76
CA ASP A 3 -8.98 2.89 -17.72
C ASP A 3 -9.26 2.25 -16.35
N LEU A 4 -8.46 2.59 -15.35
CA LEU A 4 -8.92 2.39 -13.98
C LEU A 4 -10.28 3.10 -13.86
N PRO A 5 -11.28 2.55 -13.16
CA PRO A 5 -12.61 3.15 -13.07
C PRO A 5 -12.62 4.54 -12.38
N VAL A 6 -11.46 5.08 -12.02
CA VAL A 6 -11.27 6.28 -11.24
C VAL A 6 -10.04 7.03 -11.75
N SER A 7 -10.15 8.35 -11.83
CA SER A 7 -9.05 9.23 -12.26
C SER A 7 -7.88 9.22 -11.28
N ASP A 8 -6.71 9.64 -11.73
CA ASP A 8 -5.53 9.77 -10.88
C ASP A 8 -5.78 10.75 -9.70
N ASP A 9 -6.61 11.77 -9.88
CA ASP A 9 -7.01 12.69 -8.80
C ASP A 9 -7.87 12.00 -7.73
N ALA A 10 -8.79 11.13 -8.14
CA ALA A 10 -9.58 10.35 -7.19
C ALA A 10 -8.70 9.33 -6.44
N LEU A 11 -7.68 8.76 -7.12
CA LEU A 11 -6.69 7.91 -6.49
C LEU A 11 -5.89 8.69 -5.44
N CYS A 12 -5.43 9.90 -5.75
CA CYS A 12 -4.73 10.80 -4.82
C CYS A 12 -5.56 11.07 -3.55
N ILE A 13 -6.86 11.31 -3.71
CA ILE A 13 -7.79 11.47 -2.57
C ILE A 13 -7.87 10.18 -1.75
N GLN A 14 -8.04 9.02 -2.42
CA GLN A 14 -8.18 7.72 -1.74
C GLN A 14 -6.94 7.30 -0.96
N VAL A 15 -5.74 7.63 -1.47
CA VAL A 15 -4.46 7.29 -0.82
C VAL A 15 -3.95 8.40 0.11
N GLY A 16 -4.60 9.56 0.13
CA GLY A 16 -4.24 10.69 0.99
C GLY A 16 -2.89 11.33 0.62
N GLN A 17 -2.50 11.30 -0.66
CA GLN A 17 -1.25 11.88 -1.17
C GLN A 17 -1.50 12.63 -2.47
N ASP A 18 -0.64 13.59 -2.78
CA ASP A 18 -0.60 14.19 -4.12
C ASP A 18 0.18 13.30 -5.11
N HIS A 19 0.11 13.64 -6.40
CA HIS A 19 0.80 12.93 -7.48
C HIS A 19 2.30 12.80 -7.26
N MET A 20 2.94 13.82 -6.67
CA MET A 20 4.38 13.82 -6.42
C MET A 20 4.75 12.89 -5.27
N GLY A 21 3.94 12.83 -4.22
CA GLY A 21 4.09 11.92 -3.09
C GLY A 21 3.95 10.46 -3.54
N VAL A 22 2.92 10.15 -4.32
CA VAL A 22 2.73 8.80 -4.90
C VAL A 22 3.91 8.41 -5.78
N ARG A 23 4.36 9.31 -6.65
CA ARG A 23 5.51 9.06 -7.54
C ARG A 23 6.79 8.80 -6.75
N ARG A 24 7.08 9.63 -5.75
CA ARG A 24 8.28 9.49 -4.91
C ARG A 24 8.26 8.17 -4.15
N LEU A 25 7.11 7.78 -3.61
CA LEU A 25 6.94 6.52 -2.90
C LEU A 25 7.18 5.32 -3.84
N ARG A 26 6.63 5.37 -5.06
CA ARG A 26 6.92 4.35 -6.09
C ARG A 26 8.42 4.26 -6.39
N GLU A 27 9.08 5.39 -6.63
CA GLU A 27 10.51 5.42 -6.90
C GLU A 27 11.34 4.83 -5.73
N GLN A 28 10.91 5.03 -4.49
CA GLN A 28 11.53 4.41 -3.32
C GLN A 28 11.32 2.89 -3.29
N LEU A 29 10.09 2.42 -3.55
CA LEU A 29 9.76 0.99 -3.56
C LEU A 29 10.45 0.23 -4.71
N ASP A 30 10.53 0.84 -5.90
CA ASP A 30 11.19 0.24 -7.06
C ASP A 30 12.69 0.00 -6.79
N GLN A 31 13.31 0.80 -5.91
CA GLN A 31 14.71 0.64 -5.51
C GLN A 31 14.93 -0.40 -4.40
N ALA A 32 13.87 -0.93 -3.78
CA ALA A 32 13.96 -1.86 -2.65
C ALA A 32 14.68 -3.17 -3.02
N SER A 33 14.49 -3.65 -4.25
CA SER A 33 15.10 -4.88 -4.74
C SER A 33 16.63 -4.77 -4.89
N GLU A 34 17.13 -3.56 -5.18
CA GLU A 34 18.56 -3.29 -5.42
C GLU A 34 19.28 -2.80 -4.16
N ARG A 35 18.60 -2.05 -3.30
CA ARG A 35 19.21 -1.33 -2.16
C ARG A 35 18.88 -1.91 -0.79
N GLY A 36 18.03 -2.93 -0.75
CA GLY A 36 17.56 -3.54 0.49
C GLY A 36 16.27 -2.92 1.03
N PRO A 37 15.89 -3.22 2.28
CA PRO A 37 14.59 -2.86 2.83
C PRO A 37 14.38 -1.34 2.85
N VAL A 38 13.20 -0.90 2.40
CA VAL A 38 12.79 0.51 2.43
C VAL A 38 12.16 0.83 3.77
N VAL A 39 12.66 1.87 4.43
CA VAL A 39 12.05 2.43 5.64
C VAL A 39 11.00 3.44 5.22
N LEU A 40 9.75 3.18 5.60
CA LEU A 40 8.62 4.07 5.36
C LEU A 40 8.19 4.72 6.67
N ASP A 41 7.81 6.00 6.60
CA ASP A 41 7.11 6.65 7.70
C ASP A 41 5.62 6.25 7.71
N LYS A 42 4.88 6.75 8.70
CA LYS A 42 3.45 6.45 8.86
C LYS A 42 2.63 6.87 7.63
N ALA A 43 3.00 7.97 6.97
CA ALA A 43 2.30 8.46 5.79
C ALA A 43 2.57 7.54 4.57
N GLY A 44 3.81 7.11 4.39
CA GLY A 44 4.21 6.14 3.37
C GLY A 44 3.51 4.79 3.57
N LEU A 45 3.49 4.26 4.79
CA LEU A 45 2.77 3.04 5.12
C LEU A 45 1.26 3.15 4.87
N HIS A 46 0.65 4.27 5.27
CA HIS A 46 -0.76 4.54 4.97
C HIS A 46 -1.02 4.55 3.47
N THR A 47 -0.17 5.21 2.68
CA THR A 47 -0.31 5.31 1.22
C THR A 47 -0.23 3.93 0.55
N VAL A 48 0.72 3.08 0.96
CA VAL A 48 0.82 1.69 0.48
C VAL A 48 -0.43 0.91 0.85
N HIS A 49 -0.83 0.94 2.12
CA HIS A 49 -2.03 0.24 2.60
C HIS A 49 -3.29 0.68 1.83
N ALA A 50 -3.52 1.99 1.72
CA ALA A 50 -4.66 2.54 0.99
C ALA A 50 -4.63 2.11 -0.48
N SER A 51 -3.46 2.11 -1.13
CA SER A 51 -3.32 1.66 -2.52
C SER A 51 -3.72 0.19 -2.70
N LEU A 52 -3.36 -0.68 -1.74
CA LEU A 52 -3.75 -2.10 -1.76
C LEU A 52 -5.26 -2.28 -1.59
N VAL A 53 -5.88 -1.53 -0.67
CA VAL A 53 -7.33 -1.55 -0.45
C VAL A 53 -8.08 -1.01 -1.67
N VAL A 54 -7.56 0.03 -2.32
CA VAL A 54 -8.10 0.57 -3.57
C VAL A 54 -8.02 -0.47 -4.68
N ALA A 55 -6.85 -1.09 -4.87
CA ALA A 55 -6.67 -2.15 -5.87
C ALA A 55 -7.64 -3.31 -5.65
N TRP A 56 -7.83 -3.75 -4.40
CA TRP A 56 -8.78 -4.79 -4.03
C TRP A 56 -10.22 -4.45 -4.44
N ASN A 57 -10.66 -3.21 -4.23
CA ASN A 57 -12.05 -2.81 -4.45
C ASN A 57 -12.40 -2.43 -5.90
N GLN A 58 -11.41 -2.01 -6.70
CA GLN A 58 -11.68 -1.46 -8.04
C GLN A 58 -11.88 -2.51 -9.13
N VAL A 59 -11.40 -3.75 -8.93
CA VAL A 59 -11.49 -4.79 -9.96
C VAL A 59 -12.53 -5.82 -9.55
N LEU A 60 -13.62 -5.93 -10.32
CA LEU A 60 -14.78 -6.73 -9.94
C LEU A 60 -14.53 -8.25 -10.04
N SER A 61 -13.78 -8.72 -11.06
CA SER A 61 -13.50 -10.15 -11.24
C SER A 61 -12.09 -10.55 -10.82
N GLU A 62 -11.94 -11.78 -10.32
CA GLU A 62 -10.64 -12.38 -9.97
C GLU A 62 -9.74 -12.49 -11.20
N GLU A 63 -10.27 -12.91 -12.34
CA GLU A 63 -9.50 -13.03 -13.58
C GLU A 63 -8.96 -11.66 -14.06
N ALA A 64 -9.77 -10.60 -13.99
CA ALA A 64 -9.30 -9.26 -14.34
C ALA A 64 -8.24 -8.76 -13.35
N PHE A 65 -8.39 -9.08 -12.07
CA PHE A 65 -7.44 -8.71 -11.03
C PHE A 65 -6.08 -9.38 -11.29
N TYR A 66 -6.09 -10.71 -11.50
CA TYR A 66 -4.89 -11.48 -11.78
C TYR A 66 -4.22 -11.05 -13.09
N ARG A 67 -4.99 -10.82 -14.17
CA ARG A 67 -4.42 -10.33 -15.43
C ARG A 67 -3.76 -8.95 -15.31
N ARG A 68 -4.21 -8.11 -14.39
CA ARG A 68 -3.71 -6.74 -14.24
C ARG A 68 -2.52 -6.63 -13.30
N LEU A 69 -2.54 -7.36 -12.19
CA LEU A 69 -1.51 -7.28 -11.14
C LEU A 69 -0.57 -8.48 -11.13
N SER A 70 -0.84 -9.52 -11.92
CA SER A 70 -0.14 -10.82 -11.88
C SER A 70 -0.09 -11.40 -10.47
N PHE A 71 -1.14 -11.14 -9.70
CA PHE A 71 -1.24 -11.46 -8.29
C PHE A 71 -2.67 -11.86 -7.96
N PHE A 72 -2.86 -12.81 -7.04
CA PHE A 72 -4.20 -13.16 -6.56
C PHE A 72 -4.72 -12.09 -5.61
N ARG A 73 -6.04 -11.88 -5.64
CA ARG A 73 -6.67 -10.85 -4.81
C ARG A 73 -6.36 -11.07 -3.34
N GLU A 74 -6.54 -12.31 -2.87
CA GLU A 74 -6.24 -12.77 -1.50
C GLU A 74 -4.85 -12.34 -1.01
N ASN A 75 -3.85 -12.38 -1.88
CA ASN A 75 -2.50 -11.98 -1.52
C ASN A 75 -2.41 -10.46 -1.25
N VAL A 76 -3.14 -9.62 -2.00
CA VAL A 76 -3.19 -8.17 -1.74
C VAL A 76 -3.82 -7.86 -0.39
N LEU A 77 -4.88 -8.58 -0.03
CA LEU A 77 -5.50 -8.45 1.30
C LEU A 77 -4.54 -8.90 2.41
N ALA A 78 -3.85 -10.02 2.21
CA ALA A 78 -2.87 -10.51 3.17
C ALA A 78 -1.74 -9.49 3.41
N VAL A 79 -1.23 -8.85 2.35
CA VAL A 79 -0.22 -7.77 2.50
C VAL A 79 -0.80 -6.56 3.23
N ALA A 80 -2.03 -6.13 2.91
CA ALA A 80 -2.67 -5.01 3.60
C ALA A 80 -2.83 -5.30 5.10
N GLN A 81 -3.27 -6.51 5.46
CA GLN A 81 -3.38 -6.94 6.86
C GLN A 81 -2.03 -7.00 7.56
N ALA A 82 -0.99 -7.52 6.90
CA ALA A 82 0.36 -7.58 7.45
C ALA A 82 0.92 -6.20 7.78
N ILE A 83 0.61 -5.17 6.98
CA ILE A 83 1.01 -3.78 7.27
C ILE A 83 0.33 -3.29 8.56
N VAL A 84 -0.98 -3.51 8.72
CA VAL A 84 -1.70 -3.10 9.93
C VAL A 84 -1.14 -3.80 11.16
N GLN A 85 -0.94 -5.11 11.08
CA GLN A 85 -0.37 -5.90 12.17
C GLN A 85 1.04 -5.40 12.56
N ALA A 86 1.91 -5.15 11.58
CA ALA A 86 3.26 -4.64 11.86
C ALA A 86 3.23 -3.27 12.56
N VAL A 87 2.27 -2.41 12.21
CA VAL A 87 2.08 -1.12 12.88
C VAL A 87 1.59 -1.32 14.32
N GLU A 88 0.63 -2.21 14.57
CA GLU A 88 0.12 -2.51 15.91
C GLU A 88 1.21 -3.09 16.81
N GLU A 89 1.99 -4.06 16.31
CA GLU A 89 3.11 -4.66 17.04
C GLU A 89 4.17 -3.61 17.43
N THR A 90 4.44 -2.66 16.53
CA THR A 90 5.37 -1.55 16.81
C THR A 90 4.84 -0.64 17.93
N HIS A 91 3.55 -0.29 17.92
CA HIS A 91 2.95 0.56 18.96
C HIS A 91 2.93 -0.14 20.32
N ALA A 92 2.62 -1.44 20.37
CA ALA A 92 2.64 -2.22 21.61
C ALA A 92 4.05 -2.28 22.23
N GLY A 93 5.09 -2.35 21.40
CA GLY A 93 6.48 -2.27 21.83
C GLY A 93 6.87 -0.92 22.43
N GLU A 94 6.41 0.19 21.83
CA GLU A 94 6.65 1.55 22.34
C GLU A 94 5.97 1.82 23.68
N GLU A 95 4.73 1.33 23.88
CA GLU A 95 4.02 1.45 25.16
C GLU A 95 4.68 0.63 26.27
N THR A 96 5.24 -0.53 25.94
CA THR A 96 5.98 -1.37 26.90
C THR A 96 7.28 -0.68 27.34
N LEU A 97 7.98 0.01 26.44
CA LEU A 97 9.21 0.76 26.75
C LEU A 97 8.94 2.06 27.53
N ARG A 98 7.78 2.69 27.36
CA ARG A 98 7.39 3.90 28.12
C ARG A 98 6.98 3.63 29.57
N ASN A 99 6.61 2.39 29.89
CA ASN A 99 6.15 1.98 31.21
C ASN A 99 7.24 1.27 32.05
N GLN A 100 8.50 1.28 31.58
CA GLN A 100 9.70 0.83 32.29
C GLN A 100 10.52 2.03 32.75
#